data_AF-A0A7V8YZX8-F1
#
_entry.id   AF-A0A7V8YZX8-F1
#
_cell.length_a   1.000
_cell.length_b   1.000
_cell.length_c   1.000
_cell.angle_alpha   90.00
_cell.angle_beta   90.00
_cell.angle_gamma   90.00
#
_symmetry.space_group_name_H-M   'P 1'
#
loop_
_entity.id
_entity.type
_entity.pdbx_description
1 polymer ?
#
loop_
_entity_poly.entity_id
_entity_poly.type
_entity_poly.pdbx_seq_one_letter_code
_entity_poly.pdbx_strand_id
1 'polypeptide(L)' 'MTSEFEMLKNDPDLEAERGPGGTLIFLDGDQYCVVGPEFVSIEESDCYAFGATREQAIANYALKQGA' A
#
# COMPACT_ATOMS: atom_id res chain seq x y z
N MET A 1 -0.74 -11.81 5.45
CA MET A 1 -1.87 -11.44 4.58
C MET A 1 -3.11 -11.42 5.42
N THR A 2 -3.57 -10.20 5.68
CA THR A 2 -4.80 -9.86 6.39
C THR A 2 -6.00 -9.93 5.44
N SER A 3 -7.21 -9.97 5.99
CA SER A 3 -8.45 -10.00 5.18
C SER A 3 -8.61 -8.73 4.36
N GLU A 4 -8.23 -7.59 4.92
CA GLU A 4 -8.35 -6.25 4.36
C GLU A 4 -7.38 -6.07 3.19
N PHE A 5 -6.15 -6.58 3.30
CA PHE A 5 -5.22 -6.60 2.19
C PHE A 5 -5.74 -7.49 1.04
N GLU A 6 -6.31 -8.65 1.35
CA GLU A 6 -6.90 -9.50 0.31
C GLU A 6 -8.15 -8.87 -0.31
N MET A 7 -8.94 -8.09 0.43
CA MET A 7 -10.05 -7.32 -0.14
C MET A 7 -9.53 -6.30 -1.16
N LEU A 8 -8.53 -5.48 -0.80
CA LEU A 8 -7.92 -4.52 -1.73
C LEU A 8 -7.31 -5.20 -2.96
N LYS A 9 -6.65 -6.35 -2.77
CA LYS A 9 -6.02 -7.12 -3.86
C LYS A 9 -7.01 -7.67 -4.88
N ASN A 10 -8.22 -8.03 -4.42
CA ASN A 10 -9.25 -8.62 -5.26
C ASN A 10 -10.34 -7.60 -5.65
N ASP A 11 -10.17 -6.34 -5.27
CA ASP A 11 -11.10 -5.28 -5.60
C ASP A 11 -10.97 -4.93 -7.10
N PRO A 12 -12.03 -5.12 -7.90
CA PRO A 12 -11.98 -4.89 -9.34
C PRO A 12 -12.05 -3.42 -9.73
N ASP A 13 -12.49 -2.55 -8.81
CA ASP A 13 -12.59 -1.11 -9.01
C ASP A 13 -11.29 -0.40 -8.59
N LEU A 14 -10.51 -1.02 -7.70
CA LEU A 14 -9.19 -0.56 -7.32
C LEU A 14 -8.18 -0.88 -8.43
N GLU A 15 -7.74 0.14 -9.15
CA GLU A 15 -6.63 0.03 -10.10
C GLU A 15 -5.29 -0.13 -9.36
N ALA A 16 -5.11 -1.29 -8.71
CA ALA A 16 -3.94 -1.63 -7.93
C ALA A 16 -2.90 -2.41 -8.75
N GLU A 17 -1.64 -1.96 -8.65
CA GLU A 17 -0.47 -2.61 -9.20
C GLU A 17 0.34 -3.31 -8.11
N ARG A 18 1.10 -4.34 -8.49
CA ARG A 18 1.97 -5.05 -7.53
C ARG A 18 3.28 -4.30 -7.36
N GLY A 19 3.59 -3.97 -6.12
CA GLY A 19 4.85 -3.36 -5.72
C GLY A 19 5.88 -4.36 -5.17
N PRO A 20 7.06 -3.86 -4.76
CA PRO A 20 8.10 -4.67 -4.15
C PRO A 20 7.63 -5.31 -2.84
N GLY A 21 8.15 -6.50 -2.51
CA GLY A 21 7.81 -7.19 -1.26
C GLY A 21 6.38 -7.73 -1.20
N GLY A 22 5.67 -7.79 -2.33
CA GLY A 22 4.27 -8.22 -2.36
C GLY A 22 3.27 -7.16 -1.89
N THR A 23 3.66 -5.89 -1.97
CA THR A 23 2.79 -4.74 -1.70
C THR A 23 1.79 -4.50 -2.83
N LEU A 24 0.71 -3.77 -2.54
CA LEU A 24 -0.18 -3.20 -3.55
C LEU A 24 0.06 -1.70 -3.62
N ILE A 25 -0.02 -1.16 -4.83
CA ILE A 25 0.16 0.26 -5.12
C ILE A 25 -1.07 0.72 -5.90
N PHE A 26 -1.80 1.70 -5.39
CA PHE A 26 -2.97 2.25 -6.07
C PHE A 26 -3.04 3.76 -5.88
N LEU A 27 -3.83 4.42 -6.72
CA LEU A 27 -4.11 5.84 -6.58
C LEU A 27 -5.26 6.03 -5.58
N ASP A 28 -5.02 6.79 -4.52
CA ASP A 28 -6.00 7.20 -3.53
C ASP A 28 -6.18 8.73 -3.62
N GLY A 29 -7.23 9.16 -4.32
CA GLY A 29 -7.43 10.57 -4.64
C GLY A 29 -6.34 11.14 -5.56
N ASP A 30 -5.51 12.04 -5.03
CA ASP A 30 -4.40 12.71 -5.76
C ASP A 30 -3.03 12.12 -5.40
N GLN A 31 -2.98 11.10 -4.54
CA GLN A 31 -1.73 10.51 -4.04
C GLN A 31 -1.68 9.01 -4.32
N TYR A 32 -0.46 8.47 -4.43
CA TYR A 32 -0.25 7.03 -4.47
C TYR A 32 -0.18 6.47 -3.06
N CYS A 33 -0.90 5.38 -2.84
CA CYS A 33 -0.88 4.60 -1.61
C CYS A 33 -0.19 3.26 -1.87
N VAL A 34 0.73 2.89 -0.98
CA VAL A 34 1.37 1.57 -0.94
C VAL A 34 0.91 0.88 0.33
N VAL A 35 0.34 -0.32 0.21
CA VAL A 35 -0.04 -1.15 1.36
C VAL A 35 0.72 -2.48 1.32
N GLY A 36 1.19 -2.91 2.48
CA GLY A 36 1.86 -4.19 2.67
C GLY A 36 0.91 -5.33 2.99
N PRO A 37 1.36 -6.59 2.84
CA PRO A 37 0.56 -7.78 3.11
C PRO A 37 0.10 -7.93 4.57
N GLU A 38 0.61 -7.10 5.48
CA GLU A 38 0.23 -7.07 6.90
C GLU A 38 -0.75 -5.92 7.21
N PHE A 39 -1.18 -5.16 6.20
CA PHE A 39 -2.09 -4.03 6.36
C PHE A 39 -3.48 -4.46 6.84
N VAL A 40 -3.88 -4.06 8.04
CA VAL A 40 -5.25 -4.23 8.55
C VAL A 40 -6.08 -2.98 8.24
N SER A 41 -5.60 -1.81 8.67
CA SER A 41 -6.26 -0.52 8.48
C SER A 41 -5.28 0.63 8.72
N ILE A 42 -5.60 1.83 8.24
CA ILE A 42 -4.74 3.01 8.40
C ILE A 42 -4.56 3.46 9.86
N GLU A 43 -5.51 3.11 10.72
CA GLU A 43 -5.50 3.42 12.16
C GLU A 43 -4.75 2.38 13.00
N GLU A 44 -4.68 1.14 12.51
CA GLU A 44 -4.17 -0.01 13.28
C GLU A 44 -2.85 -0.58 12.76
N SER A 45 -2.46 -0.27 11.52
CA SER A 45 -1.27 -0.83 10.88
C SER A 45 -0.36 0.26 10.38
N ASP A 46 0.95 0.14 10.65
CA ASP A 46 1.97 1.00 10.05
C ASP A 46 2.47 0.50 8.68
N CYS A 47 1.93 -0.63 8.20
CA CYS A 47 2.29 -1.29 6.95
C CYS A 47 1.68 -0.62 5.71
N TYR A 48 1.68 0.71 5.66
CA TYR A 48 1.31 1.50 4.48
C TYR A 48 2.12 2.79 4.40
N ALA A 49 2.18 3.38 3.21
CA ALA A 49 2.74 4.71 3.00
C ALA A 49 2.09 5.43 1.82
N PHE A 50 2.08 6.76 1.89
CA PHE A 50 1.59 7.63 0.83
C PHE A 50 2.74 8.37 0.14
N GLY A 51 2.55 8.78 -1.11
CA GLY A 51 3.47 9.63 -1.86
C GLY A 51 2.78 10.35 -3.01
N ALA A 52 3.31 11.50 -3.44
CA ALA A 52 2.78 12.23 -4.60
C ALA A 52 3.06 11.48 -5.93
N THR A 53 4.05 10.59 -5.93
CA THR A 53 4.34 9.69 -7.05
C THR A 53 4.47 8.25 -6.54
N ARG A 54 4.32 7.28 -7.45
CA ARG A 54 4.54 5.85 -7.14
C ARG A 54 5.89 5.61 -6.51
N GLU A 55 6.94 6.18 -7.08
CA GLU A 55 8.32 6.06 -6.58
C GLU A 55 8.46 6.61 -5.17
N GLN A 56 7.83 7.76 -4.89
CA GLN A 56 7.85 8.36 -3.55
C GLN A 56 7.09 7.50 -2.54
N ALA A 57 5.93 6.96 -2.91
CA ALA A 57 5.13 6.11 -2.02
C ALA A 57 5.88 4.80 -1.68
N ILE A 58 6.54 4.19 -2.68
CA ILE A 58 7.41 3.01 -2.49
C ILE A 58 8.59 3.35 -1.58
N ALA A 59 9.27 4.48 -1.81
CA ALA A 59 10.41 4.91 -0.99
C ALA A 59 9.99 5.13 0.47
N ASN A 60 8.84 5.78 0.70
CA ASN A 60 8.30 6.01 2.03
C ASN A 60 7.94 4.69 2.73
N TYR A 61 7.36 3.74 2.00
CA TYR A 61 7.06 2.40 2.53
C TYR A 61 8.34 1.65 2.90
N ALA A 62 9.37 1.69 2.05
CA ALA A 62 10.65 1.06 2.32
C ALA A 62 11.35 1.65 3.55
N LEU A 63 11.27 2.97 3.76
CA LEU A 63 11.79 3.63 4.96
C LEU A 63 11.09 3.15 6.23
N LYS A 64 9.77 2.93 6.18
CA LYS A 64 9.01 2.36 7.31
C LYS A 64 9.36 0.91 7.62
N GLN A 65 9.70 0.10 6.62
CA GLN A 65 10.09 -1.30 6.80
C GLN A 65 11.53 -1.48 7.32
N GLY A 66 12.38 -0.46 7.15
CA GLY A 66 13.79 -0.49 7.56
C GLY A 66 14.11 0.25 8.86
N ALA A 67 13.09 0.81 9.52
CA ALA A 67 13.19 1.48 10.82
C ALA A 67 12.85 0.52 11.97
#